data_AF-A0A2K3JFF0-F1
#
_entry.id   AF-A0A2K3JFF0-F1
#
_cell.length_a   1.000
_cell.length_b   1.000
_cell.length_c   1.000
_cell.angle_alpha   90.00
_cell.angle_beta   90.00
_cell.angle_gamma   90.00
#
_symmetry.space_group_name_H-M   'P 1'
#
loop_
_entity.id
_entity.type
_entity.pdbx_description
1 polymer ?
#
loop_
_entity_poly.entity_id
_entity_poly.type
_entity_poly.pdbx_seq_one_letter_code
_entity_poly.pdbx_strand_id
1 'polypeptide(L)'
;MKMNRILLVLCAFLFFGNSVFPFVQGSFLCSGTDVVPSVEENHRIGETLVLPPSFSWRDVNGVDFTTPIRNQAPYPSCESFALVGAVETMVQYQVGFPFGCDLSEAHLFFYSGGNIIWGSYPENDTKFLKEYGVPDEACWPYPKDLYQYPLNTTSPDWMNRTVKITDWSYIPDDPVAIKTALLTNGPYFLVYDDFLYYKSGVYQHRWGQVRGAHYMAIVGYNDDPGYWIVKNSWGTNYQDEGWINIKYGECEIGTKNFYLTGVYGKFPIVYVDDDNTNGPWEGTKEYPYRTIQEAIHSVYDGYAIYVRNGTYREHVIINKTVSLYGENRDTTILDGEGSDDVVTITVPGVKISGFTVQNSGRQAYHAGIKTLSLNSNVTIEDTRIQNNTIGVYLNYAYETSWNIVRDNSIIHNVKGMYAHWANNGQITGNTIAFNEENGIEMQCCRNSYITGNLISDNGVYGIFLRGASDHNTITGGNVIRQNAIGVQINESKRNVISKNNFIANIDHASFYNAFLTTWRRNYWDDRRVFFPEVIRGTIGKRQFPWANFDWFAMRKPFDR
;
A
#
# COMPACT_ATOMS: atom_id res chain seq x y z
N MET A 1 -2.11 -4.71 -25.08
CA MET A 1 -1.88 -6.15 -25.35
C MET A 1 -0.60 -6.37 -26.18
N LYS A 2 0.56 -5.88 -25.69
CA LYS A 2 1.88 -6.00 -26.36
C LYS A 2 3.05 -6.35 -25.42
N MET A 3 2.80 -6.68 -24.13
CA MET A 3 3.85 -6.80 -23.10
C MET A 3 4.30 -8.24 -22.77
N ASN A 4 3.71 -9.29 -23.34
CA ASN A 4 4.02 -10.68 -22.93
C ASN A 4 5.05 -11.42 -23.80
N ARG A 5 5.59 -10.82 -24.86
CA ARG A 5 6.57 -11.53 -25.72
C ARG A 5 8.01 -11.50 -25.20
N ILE A 6 8.36 -10.53 -24.34
CA ILE A 6 9.73 -10.42 -23.78
C ILE A 6 9.91 -11.34 -22.57
N LEU A 7 8.88 -11.51 -21.72
CA LEU A 7 8.90 -12.46 -20.59
C LEU A 7 9.11 -13.93 -21.02
N LEU A 8 8.60 -14.27 -22.20
CA LEU A 8 8.55 -15.64 -22.75
C LEU A 8 9.92 -16.23 -23.11
N VAL A 9 10.96 -15.38 -23.24
CA VAL A 9 12.32 -15.82 -23.61
C VAL A 9 13.21 -16.06 -22.38
N LEU A 10 12.85 -15.54 -21.20
CA LEU A 10 13.74 -15.51 -20.04
C LEU A 10 13.48 -16.62 -18.99
N CYS A 11 12.27 -17.19 -18.91
CA CYS A 11 11.99 -18.34 -18.00
C CYS A 11 12.18 -19.72 -18.67
N ALA A 12 12.71 -19.77 -19.89
CA ALA A 12 12.56 -20.91 -20.79
C ALA A 12 13.81 -21.78 -20.98
N PHE A 13 14.71 -21.96 -19.99
CA PHE A 13 15.81 -22.94 -20.13
C PHE A 13 16.24 -23.59 -18.82
N LEU A 14 15.51 -24.62 -18.40
CA LEU A 14 16.07 -25.70 -17.57
C LEU A 14 15.79 -27.04 -18.25
N PHE A 15 16.33 -27.28 -19.46
CA PHE A 15 16.59 -28.63 -19.99
C PHE A 15 17.51 -28.59 -21.23
N PHE A 16 18.76 -29.00 -21.03
CA PHE A 16 19.57 -29.78 -21.99
C PHE A 16 20.34 -30.76 -21.10
N GLY A 17 20.14 -32.08 -21.16
CA GLY A 17 20.24 -32.94 -22.33
C GLY A 17 21.38 -33.93 -22.03
N ASN A 18 21.05 -35.23 -22.01
CA ASN A 18 21.97 -36.35 -21.77
C ASN A 18 23.37 -36.12 -22.37
N SER A 19 24.37 -35.90 -21.53
CA SER A 19 25.78 -36.03 -21.90
C SER A 19 26.50 -36.72 -20.75
N VAL A 20 26.88 -37.98 -20.98
CA VAL A 20 27.86 -38.71 -20.17
C VAL A 20 29.21 -37.98 -20.30
N PHE A 21 30.03 -38.00 -19.24
CA PHE A 21 31.50 -37.81 -19.14
C PHE A 21 31.94 -36.76 -18.09
N PRO A 22 33.11 -36.95 -17.44
CA PRO A 22 33.53 -38.08 -16.62
C PRO A 22 33.64 -37.69 -15.14
N PHE A 23 33.39 -38.66 -14.26
CA PHE A 23 33.76 -38.60 -12.85
C PHE A 23 35.28 -38.34 -12.72
N VAL A 24 35.67 -37.21 -12.13
CA VAL A 24 37.00 -37.06 -11.53
C VAL A 24 36.83 -37.35 -10.05
N GLN A 25 37.40 -38.49 -9.63
CA GLN A 25 37.54 -38.89 -8.24
C GLN A 25 38.31 -37.80 -7.46
N GLY A 26 37.60 -37.08 -6.59
CA GLY A 26 38.18 -36.33 -5.49
C GLY A 26 37.94 -37.12 -4.20
N SER A 27 39.02 -37.60 -3.61
CA SER A 27 39.11 -38.54 -2.50
C SER A 27 38.29 -38.11 -1.28
N PHE A 28 37.48 -39.04 -0.78
CA PHE A 28 36.95 -39.01 0.58
C PHE A 28 38.09 -39.03 1.60
N LEU A 29 38.11 -38.04 2.49
CA LEU A 29 38.57 -38.20 3.86
C LEU A 29 37.45 -37.73 4.77
N CYS A 30 36.59 -38.69 5.13
CA CYS A 30 35.68 -38.58 6.27
C CYS A 30 36.51 -38.61 7.56
N SER A 31 36.38 -37.58 8.39
CA SER A 31 36.36 -37.74 9.85
C SER A 31 35.76 -36.50 10.49
N GLY A 32 34.63 -36.66 11.17
CA GLY A 32 34.01 -35.60 11.98
C GLY A 32 32.50 -35.50 11.78
N THR A 33 31.76 -36.56 12.10
CA THR A 33 30.31 -36.46 12.32
C THR A 33 30.07 -35.83 13.69
N ASP A 34 29.89 -34.51 13.73
CA ASP A 34 29.14 -33.89 14.83
C ASP A 34 27.67 -33.88 14.43
N VAL A 35 26.99 -34.95 14.84
CA VAL A 35 25.54 -35.09 14.80
C VAL A 35 24.97 -34.04 15.76
N VAL A 36 24.40 -32.97 15.21
CA VAL A 36 23.52 -32.07 15.95
C VAL A 36 22.24 -32.88 16.28
N PRO A 37 21.67 -32.79 17.49
CA PRO A 37 20.64 -33.72 17.95
C PRO A 37 19.44 -33.73 17.01
N SER A 38 19.01 -34.94 16.66
CA SER A 38 17.72 -35.20 16.04
C SER A 38 16.60 -34.54 16.84
N VAL A 39 15.58 -34.07 16.14
CA VAL A 39 14.29 -33.65 16.71
C VAL A 39 13.55 -34.89 17.23
N GLU A 40 14.14 -35.54 18.24
CA GLU A 40 13.58 -36.65 19.01
C GLU A 40 14.12 -36.51 20.44
N GLU A 41 13.59 -35.55 21.21
CA GLU A 41 13.33 -35.69 22.65
C GLU A 41 12.81 -34.36 23.23
N ASN A 42 11.49 -34.19 23.15
CA ASN A 42 10.62 -33.73 24.25
C ASN A 42 9.18 -33.49 23.77
N HIS A 43 8.67 -34.32 22.86
CA HIS A 43 7.23 -34.38 22.65
C HIS A 43 6.64 -35.36 23.66
N ARG A 44 6.05 -34.82 24.73
CA ARG A 44 5.08 -35.57 25.53
C ARG A 44 4.02 -36.11 24.56
N ILE A 45 3.86 -37.43 24.58
CA ILE A 45 2.86 -38.18 23.81
C ILE A 45 1.47 -37.62 24.15
N GLY A 46 0.72 -37.09 23.16
CA GLY A 46 -0.72 -36.92 23.32
C GLY A 46 -1.47 -35.82 22.55
N GLU A 47 -0.82 -34.89 21.85
CA GLU A 47 -1.54 -33.91 21.02
C GLU A 47 -1.22 -34.15 19.54
N THR A 48 -2.16 -34.76 18.82
CA THR A 48 -2.18 -34.70 17.34
C THR A 48 -2.15 -33.23 16.94
N LEU A 49 -1.16 -32.81 16.16
CA LEU A 49 -1.13 -31.47 15.57
C LEU A 49 -2.37 -31.32 14.67
N VAL A 50 -3.39 -30.63 15.17
CA VAL A 50 -4.59 -30.31 14.40
C VAL A 50 -4.39 -28.95 13.76
N LEU A 51 -4.11 -28.96 12.46
CA LEU A 51 -4.02 -27.73 11.66
C LEU A 51 -5.44 -27.20 11.36
N PRO A 52 -5.64 -25.87 11.27
CA PRO A 52 -6.91 -25.32 10.85
C PRO A 52 -7.23 -25.74 9.40
N PRO A 53 -8.51 -25.81 9.00
CA PRO A 53 -8.90 -26.16 7.63
C PRO A 53 -8.49 -25.11 6.59
N SER A 54 -8.19 -23.89 7.03
CA SER A 54 -7.69 -22.82 6.17
C SER A 54 -6.79 -21.88 6.97
N PHE A 55 -5.81 -21.29 6.30
CA PHE A 55 -4.94 -20.27 6.85
C PHE A 55 -4.48 -19.32 5.76
N SER A 56 -4.32 -18.04 6.07
CA SER A 56 -3.69 -17.09 5.17
C SER A 56 -2.92 -16.03 5.94
N TRP A 57 -1.67 -15.79 5.55
CA TRP A 57 -0.92 -14.61 6.01
C TRP A 57 -1.56 -13.29 5.58
N ARG A 58 -2.49 -13.34 4.61
CA ARG A 58 -3.29 -12.19 4.18
C ARG A 58 -4.44 -11.87 5.14
N ASP A 59 -4.73 -12.77 6.07
CA ASP A 59 -5.78 -12.60 7.06
C ASP A 59 -5.44 -13.39 8.34
N VAL A 60 -4.59 -12.78 9.16
CA VAL A 60 -4.32 -13.24 10.52
C VAL A 60 -5.09 -12.33 11.47
N ASN A 61 -6.30 -12.78 11.84
CA ASN A 61 -7.24 -12.01 12.67
C ASN A 61 -7.60 -10.63 12.08
N GLY A 62 -7.85 -10.56 10.77
CA GLY A 62 -8.18 -9.33 10.05
C GLY A 62 -6.98 -8.49 9.62
N VAL A 63 -5.75 -8.98 9.84
CA VAL A 63 -4.51 -8.28 9.47
C VAL A 63 -3.80 -9.02 8.35
N ASP A 64 -3.52 -8.32 7.26
CA ASP A 64 -2.68 -8.80 6.16
C ASP A 64 -1.21 -8.52 6.48
N PHE A 65 -0.45 -9.57 6.81
CA PHE A 65 0.99 -9.49 7.08
C PHE A 65 1.84 -9.69 5.83
N THR A 66 1.24 -9.82 4.65
CA THR A 66 1.99 -9.83 3.39
C THR A 66 2.27 -8.40 2.93
N THR A 67 3.14 -8.28 1.93
CA THR A 67 3.46 -7.01 1.26
C THR A 67 2.82 -6.97 -0.13
N PRO A 68 2.65 -5.79 -0.75
CA PRO A 68 2.05 -5.66 -2.07
C PRO A 68 2.70 -6.57 -3.13
N ILE A 69 1.93 -6.94 -4.16
CA ILE A 69 2.44 -7.67 -5.31
C ILE A 69 3.45 -6.81 -6.08
N ARG A 70 4.62 -7.40 -6.35
CA ARG A 70 5.69 -6.79 -7.14
C ARG A 70 5.74 -7.39 -8.56
N ASN A 71 6.58 -6.81 -9.41
CA ASN A 71 6.82 -7.29 -10.76
C ASN A 71 8.31 -7.56 -10.96
N GLN A 72 8.69 -8.83 -11.14
CA GLN A 72 10.06 -9.26 -11.37
C GLN A 72 10.60 -8.83 -12.73
N ALA A 73 9.73 -8.43 -13.66
CA ALA A 73 10.19 -7.93 -14.94
C ALA A 73 11.14 -6.75 -14.71
N PRO A 74 12.31 -6.73 -15.37
CA PRO A 74 12.57 -7.48 -16.59
C PRO A 74 13.42 -8.76 -16.43
N TYR A 75 13.87 -9.13 -15.23
CA TYR A 75 14.80 -10.25 -15.03
C TYR A 75 14.10 -11.56 -14.61
N PRO A 76 14.71 -12.74 -14.88
CA PRO A 76 14.21 -14.02 -14.41
C PRO A 76 14.58 -14.27 -12.93
N SER A 77 14.06 -13.46 -12.01
CA SER A 77 14.45 -13.44 -10.59
C SER A 77 13.37 -13.99 -9.64
N CYS A 78 12.51 -14.90 -10.12
CA CYS A 78 11.33 -15.36 -9.39
C CYS A 78 11.66 -15.96 -8.02
N GLU A 79 12.79 -16.65 -7.90
CA GLU A 79 13.31 -17.23 -6.67
C GLU A 79 13.51 -16.15 -5.60
N SER A 80 14.20 -15.07 -5.97
CA SER A 80 14.51 -13.97 -5.06
C SER A 80 13.24 -13.20 -4.66
N PHE A 81 12.27 -13.01 -5.58
CA PHE A 81 10.97 -12.41 -5.24
C PHE A 81 10.14 -13.29 -4.30
N ALA A 82 10.12 -14.60 -4.51
CA ALA A 82 9.42 -15.53 -3.62
C ALA A 82 10.03 -15.51 -2.22
N LEU A 83 11.37 -15.57 -2.13
CA LEU A 83 12.11 -15.54 -0.87
C LEU A 83 11.95 -14.21 -0.13
N VAL A 84 12.15 -13.08 -0.82
CA VAL A 84 12.01 -11.75 -0.21
C VAL A 84 10.59 -11.51 0.27
N GLY A 85 9.56 -11.82 -0.54
CA GLY A 85 8.18 -11.67 -0.10
C GLY A 85 7.83 -12.52 1.13
N ALA A 86 8.47 -13.68 1.28
CA ALA A 86 8.33 -14.53 2.46
C ALA A 86 9.08 -13.96 3.68
N VAL A 87 10.30 -13.45 3.51
CA VAL A 87 11.08 -12.77 4.57
C VAL A 87 10.36 -11.51 5.05
N GLU A 88 9.84 -10.69 4.13
CA GLU A 88 9.05 -9.50 4.48
C GLU A 88 7.84 -9.86 5.33
N THR A 89 7.12 -10.93 4.95
CA THR A 89 5.96 -11.43 5.73
C THR A 89 6.38 -11.82 7.15
N MET A 90 7.50 -12.56 7.31
CA MET A 90 8.04 -12.91 8.62
C MET A 90 8.43 -11.67 9.44
N VAL A 91 9.06 -10.67 8.80
CA VAL A 91 9.46 -9.42 9.48
C VAL A 91 8.25 -8.67 9.99
N GLN A 92 7.22 -8.48 9.16
CA GLN A 92 6.00 -7.78 9.58
C GLN A 92 5.29 -8.52 10.72
N TYR A 93 5.22 -9.85 10.65
CA TYR A 93 4.65 -10.67 11.71
C TYR A 93 5.46 -10.59 13.02
N GLN A 94 6.79 -10.66 12.96
CA GLN A 94 7.66 -10.55 14.12
C GLN A 94 7.61 -9.16 14.77
N VAL A 95 7.51 -8.10 13.96
CA VAL A 95 7.26 -6.74 14.45
C VAL A 95 5.87 -6.62 15.09
N GLY A 96 4.90 -7.39 14.58
CA GLY A 96 3.51 -7.41 15.05
C GLY A 96 2.62 -6.37 14.36
N PHE A 97 3.08 -5.77 13.26
CA PHE A 97 2.35 -4.73 12.54
C PHE A 97 2.76 -4.69 11.05
N PRO A 98 1.80 -4.63 10.10
CA PRO A 98 2.09 -4.63 8.66
C PRO A 98 2.51 -3.23 8.16
N PHE A 99 3.76 -2.86 8.41
CA PHE A 99 4.26 -1.52 8.09
C PHE A 99 4.63 -1.29 6.63
N GLY A 100 4.57 -2.32 5.78
CA GLY A 100 5.00 -2.28 4.39
C GLY A 100 6.50 -2.49 4.23
N CYS A 101 7.05 -3.56 4.83
CA CYS A 101 8.47 -3.91 4.68
C CYS A 101 8.85 -3.99 3.20
N ASP A 102 9.96 -3.37 2.79
CA ASP A 102 10.40 -3.30 1.40
C ASP A 102 11.89 -3.65 1.32
N LEU A 103 12.18 -4.90 0.97
CA LEU A 103 13.54 -5.45 0.87
C LEU A 103 13.97 -5.61 -0.58
N SER A 104 15.27 -5.51 -0.85
CA SER A 104 15.80 -5.48 -2.21
C SER A 104 15.89 -6.87 -2.86
N GLU A 105 14.94 -7.21 -3.73
CA GLU A 105 15.04 -8.43 -4.55
C GLU A 105 16.24 -8.38 -5.49
N ALA A 106 16.61 -7.19 -5.99
CA ALA A 106 17.77 -7.02 -6.85
C ALA A 106 19.06 -7.39 -6.11
N HIS A 107 19.20 -6.95 -4.85
CA HIS A 107 20.36 -7.30 -4.05
C HIS A 107 20.50 -8.79 -3.85
N LEU A 108 19.41 -9.44 -3.41
CA LEU A 108 19.43 -10.89 -3.23
C LEU A 108 19.80 -11.58 -4.54
N PHE A 109 19.09 -11.29 -5.63
CA PHE A 109 19.29 -11.93 -6.93
C PHE A 109 20.73 -11.79 -7.45
N PHE A 110 21.28 -10.57 -7.48
CA PHE A 110 22.59 -10.37 -8.09
C PHE A 110 23.74 -10.80 -7.18
N TYR A 111 23.65 -10.63 -5.86
CA TYR A 111 24.75 -10.97 -4.95
C TYR A 111 24.80 -12.44 -4.57
N SER A 112 23.67 -13.16 -4.65
CA SER A 112 23.65 -14.61 -4.48
C SER A 112 24.16 -15.38 -5.73
N GLY A 113 24.45 -14.66 -6.82
CA GLY A 113 24.95 -15.24 -8.07
C GLY A 113 23.88 -15.52 -9.12
N GLY A 114 22.74 -14.83 -9.05
CA GLY A 114 21.69 -14.88 -10.07
C GLY A 114 22.17 -14.48 -11.46
N ASN A 115 21.59 -15.12 -12.46
CA ASN A 115 21.95 -15.00 -13.85
C ASN A 115 20.79 -14.47 -14.68
N ILE A 116 21.03 -13.41 -15.43
CA ILE A 116 19.98 -12.77 -16.25
C ILE A 116 19.48 -13.62 -17.42
N ILE A 117 20.08 -14.79 -17.70
CA ILE A 117 19.64 -15.73 -18.74
C ILE A 117 18.69 -16.79 -18.18
N TRP A 118 18.93 -17.29 -16.96
CA TRP A 118 18.23 -18.47 -16.45
C TRP A 118 17.75 -18.37 -14.99
N GLY A 119 18.10 -17.30 -14.26
CA GLY A 119 17.67 -17.04 -12.90
C GLY A 119 18.71 -17.35 -11.83
N SER A 120 18.28 -17.63 -10.59
CA SER A 120 19.15 -18.01 -9.47
C SER A 120 18.82 -19.43 -8.98
N TYR A 121 19.77 -20.03 -8.25
CA TYR A 121 19.49 -21.25 -7.50
C TYR A 121 18.92 -20.86 -6.12
N PRO A 122 17.74 -21.34 -5.71
CA PRO A 122 17.18 -21.00 -4.40
C PRO A 122 18.12 -21.34 -3.24
N GLU A 123 18.95 -22.37 -3.38
CA GLU A 123 19.94 -22.78 -2.39
C GLU A 123 21.03 -21.72 -2.21
N ASN A 124 21.38 -20.99 -3.28
CA ASN A 124 22.34 -19.89 -3.19
C ASN A 124 21.68 -18.68 -2.51
N ASP A 125 20.45 -18.33 -2.91
CA ASP A 125 19.71 -17.23 -2.33
C ASP A 125 19.46 -17.45 -0.82
N THR A 126 19.05 -18.65 -0.43
CA THR A 126 18.82 -19.00 0.99
C THR A 126 20.10 -19.04 1.81
N LYS A 127 21.21 -19.58 1.28
CA LYS A 127 22.53 -19.49 1.93
C LYS A 127 22.97 -18.04 2.09
N PHE A 128 22.78 -17.21 1.07
CA PHE A 128 23.10 -15.79 1.12
C PHE A 128 22.25 -15.05 2.15
N LEU A 129 20.94 -15.33 2.23
CA LEU A 129 20.06 -14.77 3.26
C LEU A 129 20.50 -15.14 4.67
N LYS A 130 21.00 -16.36 4.89
CA LYS A 130 21.53 -16.81 6.18
C LYS A 130 22.86 -16.14 6.53
N GLU A 131 23.79 -16.08 5.58
CA GLU A 131 25.16 -15.60 5.81
C GLU A 131 25.24 -14.06 5.83
N TYR A 132 24.65 -13.41 4.82
CA TYR A 132 24.77 -11.98 4.56
C TYR A 132 23.46 -11.21 4.76
N GLY A 133 22.32 -11.83 4.45
CA GLY A 133 21.02 -11.16 4.47
C GLY A 133 20.78 -10.24 3.26
N VAL A 134 19.63 -9.56 3.28
CA VAL A 134 19.21 -8.63 2.22
C VAL A 134 18.90 -7.26 2.82
N PRO A 135 19.37 -6.15 2.23
CA PRO A 135 19.05 -4.81 2.70
C PRO A 135 17.67 -4.36 2.22
N ASP A 136 17.24 -3.19 2.68
CA ASP A 136 16.03 -2.53 2.18
C ASP A 136 16.14 -2.12 0.69
N GLU A 137 14.99 -1.94 0.03
CA GLU A 137 14.91 -1.63 -1.41
C GLU A 137 15.64 -0.33 -1.79
N ALA A 138 15.65 0.69 -0.92
CA ALA A 138 16.38 1.94 -1.21
C ALA A 138 17.90 1.74 -1.25
N CYS A 139 18.41 0.66 -0.66
CA CYS A 139 19.82 0.30 -0.73
C CYS A 139 20.25 -0.07 -2.15
N TRP A 140 19.38 -0.80 -2.86
CA TRP A 140 19.59 -1.15 -4.27
C TRP A 140 18.26 -1.46 -4.98
N PRO A 141 17.64 -0.44 -5.59
CA PRO A 141 16.30 -0.59 -6.16
C PRO A 141 16.24 -1.57 -7.33
N TYR A 142 15.11 -2.26 -7.46
CA TYR A 142 14.89 -3.18 -8.56
C TYR A 142 14.87 -2.46 -9.93
N PRO A 143 15.69 -2.88 -10.92
CA PRO A 143 15.78 -2.14 -12.18
C PRO A 143 14.51 -2.25 -13.01
N LYS A 144 14.12 -1.13 -13.65
CA LYS A 144 12.92 -1.07 -14.49
C LYS A 144 13.16 -1.54 -15.92
N ASP A 145 14.41 -1.49 -16.38
CA ASP A 145 14.80 -1.77 -17.76
C ASP A 145 15.89 -2.85 -17.85
N LEU A 146 15.84 -3.65 -18.93
CA LEU A 146 16.88 -4.64 -19.23
C LEU A 146 18.24 -3.98 -19.38
N TYR A 147 19.29 -4.66 -18.92
CA TYR A 147 20.69 -4.23 -19.02
C TYR A 147 21.06 -2.98 -18.21
N GLN A 148 20.14 -2.46 -17.39
CA GLN A 148 20.48 -1.61 -16.28
C GLN A 148 21.13 -2.50 -15.20
N TYR A 149 22.40 -2.87 -15.40
CA TYR A 149 23.20 -3.65 -14.46
C TYR A 149 23.84 -2.73 -13.43
N PRO A 150 23.25 -2.52 -12.25
CA PRO A 150 23.67 -1.47 -11.35
C PRO A 150 24.67 -2.03 -10.34
N LEU A 151 25.59 -2.91 -10.77
CA LEU A 151 26.53 -3.64 -9.90
C LEU A 151 27.50 -2.72 -9.12
N ASN A 152 27.37 -1.40 -9.25
CA ASN A 152 28.17 -0.42 -8.51
C ASN A 152 27.35 0.75 -7.96
N THR A 153 26.05 0.56 -7.71
CA THR A 153 25.20 1.57 -7.06
C THR A 153 24.59 1.11 -5.75
N THR A 154 24.87 -0.13 -5.33
CA THR A 154 24.52 -0.60 -3.99
C THR A 154 25.13 0.35 -2.95
N SER A 155 24.34 0.73 -1.95
CA SER A 155 24.83 1.63 -0.90
C SER A 155 26.04 1.01 -0.18
N PRO A 156 27.14 1.75 0.07
CA PRO A 156 28.33 1.19 0.72
C PRO A 156 28.10 0.60 2.12
N ASP A 157 27.02 1.03 2.79
CA ASP A 157 26.63 0.60 4.13
C ASP A 157 25.61 -0.54 4.13
N TRP A 158 25.34 -1.19 2.99
CA TRP A 158 24.30 -2.21 2.85
C TRP A 158 24.36 -3.30 3.91
N MET A 159 25.57 -3.75 4.29
CA MET A 159 25.77 -4.81 5.28
C MET A 159 25.13 -4.48 6.65
N ASN A 160 25.06 -3.20 7.00
CA ASN A 160 24.49 -2.72 8.27
C ASN A 160 22.96 -2.56 8.22
N ARG A 161 22.35 -2.79 7.06
CA ARG A 161 20.92 -2.63 6.78
C ARG A 161 20.22 -3.96 6.51
N THR A 162 20.92 -5.08 6.70
CA THR A 162 20.44 -6.40 6.28
C THR A 162 19.47 -7.03 7.26
N VAL A 163 18.45 -7.68 6.68
CA VAL A 163 17.61 -8.68 7.33
C VAL A 163 18.12 -10.06 6.95
N LYS A 164 18.26 -10.94 7.95
CA LYS A 164 18.76 -12.31 7.82
C LYS A 164 17.73 -13.31 8.29
N ILE A 165 17.84 -14.53 7.77
CA ILE A 165 17.14 -15.70 8.29
C ILE A 165 18.06 -16.48 9.24
N THR A 166 17.49 -17.15 10.24
CA THR A 166 18.29 -17.99 11.15
C THR A 166 18.71 -19.31 10.51
N ASP A 167 17.81 -19.93 9.75
CA ASP A 167 18.12 -21.13 8.99
C ASP A 167 17.14 -21.37 7.83
N TRP A 168 17.42 -22.38 7.00
CA TRP A 168 16.51 -22.89 5.99
C TRP A 168 16.70 -24.41 5.82
N SER A 169 15.65 -25.11 5.37
CA SER A 169 15.82 -26.48 4.88
C SER A 169 14.68 -26.90 3.94
N TYR A 170 14.88 -28.00 3.21
CA TYR A 170 13.83 -28.55 2.37
C TYR A 170 12.72 -29.17 3.21
N ILE A 171 11.48 -28.94 2.80
CA ILE A 171 10.31 -29.60 3.36
C ILE A 171 10.04 -30.86 2.53
N PRO A 172 9.71 -32.00 3.16
CA PRO A 172 9.16 -33.15 2.45
C PRO A 172 7.99 -32.76 1.55
N ASP A 173 7.81 -33.50 0.45
CA ASP A 173 6.69 -33.34 -0.48
C ASP A 173 5.37 -33.90 0.13
N ASP A 174 4.98 -33.33 1.27
CA ASP A 174 3.83 -33.72 2.07
C ASP A 174 2.98 -32.46 2.41
N PRO A 175 1.68 -32.44 2.07
CA PRO A 175 0.83 -31.28 2.35
C PRO A 175 0.76 -30.90 3.84
N VAL A 176 0.86 -31.86 4.76
CA VAL A 176 0.86 -31.55 6.20
C VAL A 176 2.17 -30.84 6.56
N ALA A 177 3.32 -31.37 6.14
CA ALA A 177 4.62 -30.73 6.32
C ALA A 177 4.66 -29.32 5.73
N ILE A 178 4.11 -29.11 4.53
CA ILE A 178 4.01 -27.79 3.91
C ILE A 178 3.10 -26.89 4.74
N LYS A 179 1.91 -27.33 5.18
CA LYS A 179 1.01 -26.50 5.99
C LYS A 179 1.59 -26.15 7.36
N THR A 180 2.30 -27.08 8.00
CA THR A 180 3.04 -26.82 9.24
C THR A 180 4.14 -25.80 8.97
N ALA A 181 4.88 -26.00 7.89
CA ALA A 181 5.90 -25.06 7.47
C ALA A 181 5.32 -23.73 7.00
N LEU A 182 4.06 -23.61 6.57
CA LEU A 182 3.41 -22.34 6.23
C LEU A 182 3.15 -21.46 7.44
N LEU A 183 3.20 -22.02 8.65
CA LEU A 183 3.43 -21.23 9.84
C LEU A 183 4.85 -20.58 9.84
N THR A 184 5.68 -20.82 8.80
CA THR A 184 7.10 -20.41 8.52
C THR A 184 7.72 -20.56 7.04
N ASN A 185 7.00 -20.47 5.88
CA ASN A 185 7.46 -20.24 4.42
C ASN A 185 7.68 -21.40 3.34
N GLY A 186 7.69 -21.09 1.99
CA GLY A 186 7.25 -21.93 0.79
C GLY A 186 8.11 -22.16 -0.56
N PRO A 187 7.54 -22.55 -1.77
CA PRO A 187 8.16 -23.50 -2.78
C PRO A 187 8.15 -23.33 -4.37
N TYR A 188 8.50 -24.40 -5.15
CA TYR A 188 8.64 -24.57 -6.64
C TYR A 188 7.31 -24.79 -7.42
N PHE A 189 7.22 -24.35 -8.70
CA PHE A 189 6.04 -24.50 -9.59
C PHE A 189 6.39 -24.65 -11.09
N LEU A 190 5.63 -25.47 -11.85
CA LEU A 190 5.72 -25.56 -13.32
C LEU A 190 4.65 -24.70 -14.02
N VAL A 191 5.10 -23.78 -14.88
CA VAL A 191 4.22 -22.92 -15.68
C VAL A 191 3.80 -23.63 -16.96
N TYR A 192 2.49 -23.69 -17.19
CA TYR A 192 1.90 -24.22 -18.43
C TYR A 192 1.33 -23.08 -19.31
N ASP A 193 1.10 -23.38 -20.58
CA ASP A 193 0.48 -22.45 -21.54
C ASP A 193 -0.81 -21.81 -21.02
N ASP A 194 -1.71 -22.62 -20.45
CA ASP A 194 -3.02 -22.19 -19.98
C ASP A 194 -2.94 -21.32 -18.72
N PHE A 195 -1.90 -21.46 -17.91
CA PHE A 195 -1.63 -20.57 -16.77
C PHE A 195 -1.58 -19.11 -17.21
N LEU A 196 -0.94 -18.80 -18.35
CA LEU A 196 -0.83 -17.45 -18.89
C LEU A 196 -2.19 -16.80 -19.21
N TYR A 197 -3.23 -17.62 -19.37
CA TYR A 197 -4.59 -17.21 -19.70
C TYR A 197 -5.59 -17.46 -18.58
N TYR A 198 -5.13 -17.92 -17.41
CA TYR A 198 -5.93 -17.94 -16.19
C TYR A 198 -6.57 -16.55 -15.96
N LYS A 199 -7.62 -16.45 -15.13
CA LYS A 199 -8.28 -15.15 -14.86
C LYS A 199 -8.71 -15.01 -13.42
N SER A 200 -9.30 -16.06 -12.87
CA SER A 200 -9.82 -16.10 -11.50
C SER A 200 -10.20 -17.53 -11.11
N GLY A 201 -10.48 -17.73 -9.83
CA GLY A 201 -10.94 -19.01 -9.28
C GLY A 201 -9.83 -19.79 -8.58
N VAL A 202 -9.84 -21.11 -8.76
CA VAL A 202 -8.74 -22.00 -8.36
C VAL A 202 -8.15 -22.55 -9.65
N TYR A 203 -6.87 -22.26 -9.89
CA TYR A 203 -6.14 -22.73 -11.05
C TYR A 203 -5.90 -24.24 -10.95
N GLN A 204 -6.18 -24.91 -12.06
CA GLN A 204 -5.90 -26.31 -12.33
C GLN A 204 -5.51 -26.40 -13.80
N HIS A 205 -4.44 -27.12 -14.11
CA HIS A 205 -4.01 -27.30 -15.49
C HIS A 205 -5.04 -28.09 -16.29
N ARG A 206 -5.32 -27.64 -17.51
CA ARG A 206 -6.31 -28.21 -18.42
C ARG A 206 -5.74 -28.47 -19.81
N TRP A 207 -4.84 -27.62 -20.31
CA TRP A 207 -4.30 -27.76 -21.66
C TRP A 207 -2.96 -27.06 -21.89
N GLY A 208 -2.25 -27.51 -22.92
CA GLY A 208 -1.01 -26.90 -23.39
C GLY A 208 0.25 -27.45 -22.72
N GLN A 209 1.42 -26.96 -23.15
CA GLN A 209 2.71 -27.55 -22.78
C GLN A 209 3.37 -26.78 -21.62
N VAL A 210 4.34 -27.43 -20.98
CA VAL A 210 5.21 -26.77 -20.00
C VAL A 210 6.01 -25.67 -20.71
N ARG A 211 6.01 -24.47 -20.13
CA ARG A 211 6.72 -23.28 -20.62
C ARG A 211 8.01 -22.99 -19.85
N GLY A 212 8.06 -23.40 -18.58
CA GLY A 212 9.21 -23.18 -17.73
C GLY A 212 8.89 -23.50 -16.27
N ALA A 213 9.92 -23.43 -15.44
CA ALA A 213 9.76 -23.43 -13.99
C ALA A 213 9.61 -21.99 -13.48
N HIS A 214 8.97 -21.83 -12.32
CA HIS A 214 8.74 -20.55 -11.67
C HIS A 214 8.68 -20.75 -10.16
N TYR A 215 9.23 -19.82 -9.39
CA TYR A 215 9.15 -19.83 -7.93
C TYR A 215 8.17 -18.75 -7.46
N MET A 216 7.33 -19.11 -6.49
CA MET A 216 6.34 -18.21 -5.91
C MET A 216 6.21 -18.49 -4.41
N ALA A 217 5.79 -17.49 -3.63
CA ALA A 217 5.58 -17.70 -2.21
C ALA A 217 4.16 -18.25 -1.96
N ILE A 218 4.06 -19.45 -1.37
CA ILE A 218 2.80 -19.87 -0.76
C ILE A 218 2.64 -19.10 0.54
N VAL A 219 1.51 -18.40 0.67
CA VAL A 219 1.18 -17.57 1.84
C VAL A 219 -0.04 -18.08 2.60
N GLY A 220 -0.60 -19.21 2.19
CA GLY A 220 -1.79 -19.77 2.81
C GLY A 220 -2.36 -20.96 2.06
N TYR A 221 -3.46 -21.48 2.57
CA TYR A 221 -4.13 -22.65 2.06
C TYR A 221 -5.60 -22.69 2.49
N ASN A 222 -6.39 -23.48 1.77
CA ASN A 222 -7.77 -23.79 2.13
C ASN A 222 -8.11 -25.23 1.72
N ASP A 223 -8.53 -26.05 2.66
CA ASP A 223 -8.84 -27.47 2.46
C ASP A 223 -10.15 -27.74 1.74
N ASP A 224 -11.06 -26.76 1.71
CA ASP A 224 -12.31 -26.85 0.97
C ASP A 224 -12.49 -25.60 0.09
N PRO A 225 -12.30 -25.69 -1.25
CA PRO A 225 -12.19 -26.91 -2.08
C PRO A 225 -10.78 -27.52 -2.27
N GLY A 226 -9.75 -27.11 -1.52
CA GLY A 226 -8.41 -27.70 -1.59
C GLY A 226 -7.43 -26.96 -2.52
N TYR A 227 -6.87 -25.85 -2.05
CA TYR A 227 -5.92 -25.02 -2.79
C TYR A 227 -4.90 -24.31 -1.91
N TRP A 228 -3.77 -23.93 -2.52
CA TRP A 228 -2.77 -23.02 -1.99
C TRP A 228 -3.07 -21.57 -2.39
N ILE A 229 -2.84 -20.62 -1.48
CA ILE A 229 -2.89 -19.18 -1.74
C ILE A 229 -1.46 -18.73 -2.02
N VAL A 230 -1.24 -18.13 -3.18
CA VAL A 230 0.11 -17.89 -3.73
C VAL A 230 0.30 -16.43 -4.10
N LYS A 231 1.41 -15.86 -3.62
CA LYS A 231 1.91 -14.54 -3.99
C LYS A 231 2.78 -14.68 -5.24
N ASN A 232 2.31 -14.16 -6.37
CA ASN A 232 3.08 -14.11 -7.62
C ASN A 232 3.88 -12.81 -7.75
N SER A 233 4.77 -12.76 -8.72
CA SER A 233 5.71 -11.66 -9.00
C SER A 233 5.54 -11.08 -10.42
N TRP A 234 4.36 -11.15 -11.02
CA TRP A 234 4.09 -10.65 -12.38
C TRP A 234 3.28 -9.33 -12.41
N GLY A 235 3.25 -8.63 -11.28
CA GLY A 235 2.53 -7.37 -11.11
C GLY A 235 1.02 -7.51 -10.95
N THR A 236 0.39 -6.43 -10.51
CA THR A 236 -1.04 -6.39 -10.16
C THR A 236 -1.98 -6.47 -11.37
N ASN A 237 -1.47 -6.26 -12.59
CA ASN A 237 -2.28 -6.41 -13.81
C ASN A 237 -2.55 -7.88 -14.18
N TYR A 238 -1.91 -8.82 -13.48
CA TYR A 238 -2.06 -10.24 -13.72
C TYR A 238 -3.13 -10.81 -12.78
N GLN A 239 -4.26 -11.28 -13.34
CA GLN A 239 -5.30 -12.02 -12.61
C GLN A 239 -5.97 -11.23 -11.49
N ASP A 240 -6.07 -11.83 -10.30
CA ASP A 240 -6.66 -11.27 -9.08
C ASP A 240 -5.64 -10.37 -8.37
N GLU A 241 -5.31 -9.26 -9.03
CA GLU A 241 -4.31 -8.28 -8.56
C GLU A 241 -2.92 -8.88 -8.29
N GLY A 242 -2.59 -9.99 -8.97
CA GLY A 242 -1.35 -10.74 -8.82
C GLY A 242 -1.44 -11.97 -7.91
N TRP A 243 -2.53 -12.13 -7.18
CA TRP A 243 -2.77 -13.30 -6.33
C TRP A 243 -3.30 -14.49 -7.14
N ILE A 244 -2.93 -15.70 -6.70
CA ILE A 244 -3.31 -16.93 -7.39
C ILE A 244 -3.69 -17.99 -6.36
N ASN A 245 -4.84 -18.64 -6.56
CA ASN A 245 -5.17 -19.87 -5.87
C ASN A 245 -4.82 -21.05 -6.78
N ILE A 246 -4.05 -22.02 -6.30
CA ILE A 246 -3.60 -23.17 -7.10
C ILE A 246 -4.05 -24.45 -6.37
N LYS A 247 -4.77 -25.32 -7.08
CA LYS A 247 -5.29 -26.56 -6.51
C LYS A 247 -4.16 -27.46 -6.00
N TYR A 248 -4.40 -28.19 -4.91
CA TYR A 248 -3.44 -29.17 -4.39
C TYR A 248 -3.07 -30.22 -5.43
N GLY A 249 -1.78 -30.57 -5.48
CA GLY A 249 -1.23 -31.61 -6.37
C GLY A 249 -1.08 -31.19 -7.84
N GLU A 250 -1.41 -29.95 -8.21
CA GLU A 250 -1.30 -29.46 -9.57
C GLU A 250 0.07 -28.81 -9.84
N CYS A 251 0.57 -28.95 -11.06
CA CYS A 251 1.74 -28.21 -11.56
C CYS A 251 3.01 -28.31 -10.70
N GLU A 252 3.19 -29.45 -10.01
CA GLU A 252 4.30 -29.71 -9.09
C GLU A 252 4.42 -28.68 -7.95
N ILE A 253 3.38 -27.87 -7.72
CA ILE A 253 3.36 -27.00 -6.54
C ILE A 253 3.28 -27.85 -5.30
N GLY A 254 4.12 -27.56 -4.31
CA GLY A 254 4.27 -28.44 -3.18
C GLY A 254 5.37 -29.48 -3.35
N THR A 255 6.21 -29.39 -4.39
CA THR A 255 7.45 -30.18 -4.51
C THR A 255 8.68 -29.30 -4.31
N LYS A 256 9.81 -29.89 -3.87
CA LYS A 256 11.09 -29.17 -3.67
C LYS A 256 10.95 -27.87 -2.86
N ASN A 257 10.00 -27.90 -1.93
CA ASN A 257 9.72 -26.76 -1.07
C ASN A 257 10.89 -26.56 -0.11
N PHE A 258 11.14 -25.31 0.26
CA PHE A 258 12.01 -24.99 1.37
C PHE A 258 11.24 -24.10 2.34
N TYR A 259 11.62 -24.14 3.62
CA TYR A 259 11.10 -23.21 4.62
C TYR A 259 12.23 -22.37 5.18
N LEU A 260 11.88 -21.16 5.63
CA LEU A 260 12.80 -20.22 6.25
C LEU A 260 12.50 -20.17 7.76
N THR A 261 13.54 -20.25 8.59
CA THR A 261 13.37 -20.19 10.05
C THR A 261 13.85 -18.86 10.56
N GLY A 262 12.98 -18.16 11.31
CA GLY A 262 13.30 -16.91 12.03
C GLY A 262 13.76 -15.74 11.15
N VAL A 263 13.58 -14.51 11.62
CA VAL A 263 14.21 -13.33 11.02
C VAL A 263 14.88 -12.46 12.08
N TYR A 264 16.03 -11.88 11.73
CA TYR A 264 16.78 -10.98 12.61
C TYR A 264 17.62 -9.99 11.78
N GLY A 265 18.29 -9.06 12.45
CA GLY A 265 19.10 -8.02 11.80
C GLY A 265 18.43 -6.66 11.91
N LYS A 266 18.63 -5.79 10.90
CA LYS A 266 18.12 -4.42 10.90
C LYS A 266 16.83 -4.35 10.07
N PHE A 267 15.68 -4.39 10.74
CA PHE A 267 14.39 -4.20 10.06
C PHE A 267 14.22 -2.74 9.61
N PRO A 268 13.57 -2.47 8.46
CA PRO A 268 13.36 -1.12 7.93
C PRO A 268 12.23 -0.35 8.66
N ILE A 269 12.30 -0.34 10.00
CA ILE A 269 11.40 0.36 10.89
C ILE A 269 12.18 0.95 12.08
N VAL A 270 11.81 2.16 12.49
CA VAL A 270 12.31 2.80 13.72
C VAL A 270 11.16 3.27 14.61
N TYR A 271 11.46 3.52 15.88
CA TYR A 271 10.47 3.90 16.89
C TYR A 271 10.74 5.30 17.45
N VAL A 272 9.66 6.02 17.77
CA VAL A 272 9.67 7.35 18.40
C VAL A 272 8.80 7.33 19.65
N ASP A 273 9.27 7.95 20.72
CA ASP A 273 8.60 8.05 22.02
C ASP A 273 9.06 9.33 22.75
N ASP A 274 8.16 10.30 22.95
CA ASP A 274 8.46 11.56 23.64
C ASP A 274 8.73 11.37 25.14
N ASP A 275 8.31 10.24 25.72
CA ASP A 275 8.61 9.87 27.12
C ASP A 275 10.01 9.27 27.30
N ASN A 276 10.77 9.05 26.21
CA ASN A 276 12.11 8.46 26.32
C ASN A 276 13.14 9.47 26.88
N THR A 277 13.31 9.45 28.20
CA THR A 277 14.19 10.37 28.93
C THR A 277 15.64 9.90 29.06
N ASN A 278 15.93 8.61 28.85
CA ASN A 278 17.26 8.02 29.04
C ASN A 278 17.75 7.40 27.74
N GLY A 279 18.83 7.96 27.18
CA GLY A 279 19.47 7.39 25.99
C GLY A 279 20.07 5.99 26.26
N PRO A 280 20.58 5.32 25.22
CA PRO A 280 20.75 5.83 23.85
C PRO A 280 19.42 6.06 23.10
N TRP A 281 19.43 6.93 22.08
CA TRP A 281 18.29 7.24 21.21
C TRP A 281 18.60 6.76 19.80
N GLU A 282 18.48 5.46 19.57
CA GLU A 282 18.96 4.78 18.35
C GLU A 282 17.82 4.30 17.44
N GLY A 283 16.58 4.62 17.81
CA GLY A 283 15.38 4.27 17.04
C GLY A 283 14.97 2.80 17.15
N THR A 284 15.53 2.03 18.09
CA THR A 284 15.05 0.67 18.37
C THR A 284 13.79 0.71 19.22
N LYS A 285 13.14 -0.44 19.40
CA LYS A 285 11.93 -0.53 20.24
C LYS A 285 12.24 -0.23 21.72
N GLU A 286 13.44 -0.62 22.17
CA GLU A 286 13.96 -0.41 23.52
C GLU A 286 14.51 1.01 23.72
N TYR A 287 15.07 1.59 22.65
CA TYR A 287 15.76 2.88 22.65
C TYR A 287 15.23 3.79 21.53
N PRO A 288 13.94 4.19 21.58
CA PRO A 288 13.32 5.01 20.54
C PRO A 288 13.92 6.42 20.45
N TYR A 289 13.77 7.06 19.30
CA TYR A 289 14.04 8.50 19.16
C TYR A 289 13.03 9.32 19.97
N ARG A 290 13.38 10.57 20.32
CA ARG A 290 12.50 11.46 21.09
C ARG A 290 11.62 12.34 20.21
N THR A 291 12.07 12.64 19.01
CA THR A 291 11.32 13.46 18.05
C THR A 291 11.15 12.72 16.73
N ILE A 292 10.08 13.04 16.03
CA ILE A 292 9.78 12.46 14.73
C ILE A 292 10.77 13.00 13.70
N GLN A 293 11.17 14.26 13.82
CA GLN A 293 12.17 14.83 12.91
C GLN A 293 13.54 14.14 13.01
N GLU A 294 13.98 13.76 14.22
CA GLU A 294 15.20 12.93 14.39
C GLU A 294 15.08 11.57 13.71
N ALA A 295 13.92 10.91 13.84
CA ALA A 295 13.68 9.64 13.14
C ALA A 295 13.74 9.80 11.62
N ILE A 296 13.09 10.82 11.05
CA ILE A 296 13.15 11.09 9.60
C ILE A 296 14.59 11.32 9.14
N HIS A 297 15.39 12.07 9.90
CA HIS A 297 16.79 12.33 9.56
C HIS A 297 17.65 11.06 9.54
N SER A 298 17.34 10.08 10.39
CA SER A 298 18.16 8.87 10.57
C SER A 298 17.84 7.71 9.62
N VAL A 299 16.66 7.71 8.97
CA VAL A 299 16.20 6.58 8.12
C VAL A 299 16.44 6.80 6.62
N TYR A 300 16.19 5.76 5.82
CA TYR A 300 16.24 5.80 4.35
C TYR A 300 14.83 5.82 3.74
N ASP A 301 14.74 6.05 2.43
CA ASP A 301 13.47 5.88 1.71
C ASP A 301 12.94 4.44 1.89
N GLY A 302 11.63 4.28 1.93
CA GLY A 302 10.94 3.01 2.17
C GLY A 302 10.78 2.63 3.65
N TYR A 303 11.43 3.33 4.59
CA TYR A 303 11.32 3.01 6.00
C TYR A 303 9.96 3.38 6.60
N ALA A 304 9.57 2.62 7.61
CA ALA A 304 8.50 2.98 8.53
C ALA A 304 9.03 3.68 9.79
N ILE A 305 8.26 4.64 10.29
CA ILE A 305 8.49 5.31 11.57
C ILE A 305 7.24 5.10 12.41
N TYR A 306 7.38 4.34 13.51
CA TYR A 306 6.30 4.06 14.45
C TYR A 306 6.41 4.99 15.65
N VAL A 307 5.37 5.78 15.89
CA VAL A 307 5.35 6.83 16.90
C VAL A 307 4.39 6.45 18.02
N ARG A 308 4.90 6.32 19.24
CA ARG A 308 4.10 5.99 20.42
C ARG A 308 3.18 7.12 20.84
N ASN A 309 2.16 6.78 21.62
CA ASN A 309 1.27 7.76 22.25
C ASN A 309 2.07 8.86 22.95
N GLY A 310 1.65 10.12 22.77
CA GLY A 310 2.49 11.26 23.13
C GLY A 310 1.99 12.55 22.51
N THR A 311 2.55 13.69 22.95
CA THR A 311 2.30 14.99 22.32
C THR A 311 3.60 15.59 21.81
N TYR A 312 3.80 15.41 20.50
CA TYR A 312 4.95 15.86 19.75
C TYR A 312 4.74 17.31 19.30
N ARG A 313 5.39 18.22 20.01
CA ARG A 313 5.40 19.67 19.74
C ARG A 313 6.54 20.00 18.78
N GLU A 314 6.31 19.73 17.50
CA GLU A 314 7.30 19.93 16.45
C GLU A 314 6.64 20.22 15.10
N HIS A 315 7.40 20.85 14.21
CA HIS A 315 7.01 21.06 12.81
C HIS A 315 7.70 20.00 11.96
N VAL A 316 6.97 18.95 11.61
CA VAL A 316 7.53 17.78 10.93
C VAL A 316 7.70 18.07 9.44
N ILE A 317 8.94 17.98 8.95
CA ILE A 317 9.28 18.10 7.53
C ILE A 317 9.69 16.72 7.00
N ILE A 318 8.82 16.16 6.15
CA ILE A 318 9.05 14.88 5.50
C ILE A 318 9.69 15.13 4.12
N ASN A 319 10.98 14.81 4.04
CA ASN A 319 11.82 14.96 2.84
C ASN A 319 12.43 13.64 2.34
N LYS A 320 11.99 12.51 2.92
CA LYS A 320 12.27 11.14 2.49
C LYS A 320 10.95 10.39 2.34
N THR A 321 10.90 9.45 1.42
CA THR A 321 9.71 8.61 1.17
C THR A 321 9.56 7.65 2.34
N VAL A 322 8.77 8.00 3.35
CA VAL A 322 8.59 7.20 4.58
C VAL A 322 7.11 6.97 4.87
N SER A 323 6.83 5.92 5.63
CA SER A 323 5.51 5.70 6.22
C SER A 323 5.54 6.06 7.71
N LEU A 324 4.76 7.07 8.09
CA LEU A 324 4.64 7.55 9.47
C LEU A 324 3.36 6.97 10.08
N TYR A 325 3.51 6.19 11.15
CA TYR A 325 2.42 5.51 11.85
C TYR A 325 2.37 5.95 13.31
N GLY A 326 1.27 6.56 13.71
CA GLY A 326 0.97 6.82 15.11
C GLY A 326 0.27 5.62 15.72
N GLU A 327 0.63 5.29 16.96
CA GLU A 327 0.10 4.16 17.71
C GLU A 327 -1.43 4.22 17.83
N ASN A 328 -1.99 5.41 18.06
CA ASN A 328 -3.42 5.62 18.11
C ASN A 328 -3.76 7.08 17.78
N ARG A 329 -4.66 7.28 16.80
CA ARG A 329 -5.01 8.62 16.32
C ARG A 329 -5.58 9.55 17.39
N ASP A 330 -6.15 9.02 18.48
CA ASP A 330 -6.75 9.82 19.55
C ASP A 330 -5.72 10.21 20.63
N THR A 331 -4.53 9.59 20.67
CA THR A 331 -3.52 9.79 21.71
C THR A 331 -2.10 10.04 21.20
N THR A 332 -1.81 9.82 19.91
CA THR A 332 -0.56 10.23 19.26
C THR A 332 -0.78 11.57 18.56
N ILE A 333 -0.31 12.65 19.17
CA ILE A 333 -0.65 14.03 18.79
C ILE A 333 0.56 14.73 18.19
N LEU A 334 0.40 15.24 16.97
CA LEU A 334 1.26 16.23 16.33
C LEU A 334 0.66 17.62 16.56
N ASP A 335 1.37 18.48 17.30
CA ASP A 335 0.88 19.80 17.69
C ASP A 335 1.81 20.91 17.16
N GLY A 336 1.26 21.77 16.30
CA GLY A 336 2.00 22.90 15.71
C GLY A 336 2.02 24.17 16.56
N GLU A 337 1.44 24.16 17.77
CA GLU A 337 1.47 25.26 18.75
C GLU A 337 1.04 26.65 18.24
N GLY A 338 0.31 26.70 17.13
CA GLY A 338 -0.22 27.92 16.53
C GLY A 338 0.78 28.77 15.76
N SER A 339 1.95 28.23 15.37
CA SER A 339 3.03 29.00 14.71
C SER A 339 3.11 28.79 13.19
N ASP A 340 3.16 27.55 12.70
CA ASP A 340 3.42 27.18 11.30
C ASP A 340 2.60 25.93 10.86
N ASP A 341 2.89 25.35 9.69
CA ASP A 341 2.39 24.03 9.31
C ASP A 341 2.78 22.98 10.34
N VAL A 342 1.87 22.04 10.65
CA VAL A 342 2.21 20.94 11.58
C VAL A 342 3.05 19.89 10.87
N VAL A 343 2.61 19.46 9.68
CA VAL A 343 3.33 18.50 8.83
C VAL A 343 3.47 19.04 7.40
N THR A 344 4.72 19.09 6.92
CA THR A 344 5.05 19.47 5.54
C THR A 344 5.69 18.30 4.80
N ILE A 345 5.06 17.88 3.70
CA ILE A 345 5.50 16.77 2.87
C ILE A 345 6.05 17.31 1.55
N THR A 346 7.34 17.07 1.32
CA THR A 346 8.09 17.64 0.17
C THR A 346 8.46 16.60 -0.89
N VAL A 347 8.22 15.32 -0.61
CA VAL A 347 8.55 14.18 -1.47
C VAL A 347 7.32 13.30 -1.71
N PRO A 348 7.29 12.52 -2.80
CA PRO A 348 6.17 11.65 -3.11
C PRO A 348 6.16 10.38 -2.26
N GLY A 349 5.08 9.60 -2.33
CA GLY A 349 5.02 8.25 -1.76
C GLY A 349 4.97 8.18 -0.24
N VAL A 350 4.79 9.32 0.45
CA VAL A 350 4.68 9.36 1.91
C VAL A 350 3.32 8.85 2.36
N LYS A 351 3.31 8.08 3.43
CA LYS A 351 2.09 7.65 4.12
C LYS A 351 2.05 8.24 5.52
N ILE A 352 0.89 8.73 5.95
CA ILE A 352 0.63 9.20 7.32
C ILE A 352 -0.65 8.55 7.82
N SER A 353 -0.59 7.93 9.00
CA SER A 353 -1.74 7.28 9.63
C SER A 353 -1.67 7.28 11.14
N GLY A 354 -2.81 7.29 11.84
CA GLY A 354 -2.86 7.05 13.27
C GLY A 354 -2.48 8.25 14.14
N PHE A 355 -2.68 9.48 13.64
CA PHE A 355 -2.35 10.70 14.37
C PHE A 355 -3.58 11.58 14.65
N THR A 356 -3.49 12.39 15.69
CA THR A 356 -4.16 13.69 15.73
C THR A 356 -3.17 14.76 15.23
N VAL A 357 -3.57 15.60 14.28
CA VAL A 357 -2.77 16.71 13.75
C VAL A 357 -3.50 18.02 14.03
N GLN A 358 -2.90 18.90 14.83
CA GLN A 358 -3.60 20.07 15.34
C GLN A 358 -2.77 21.33 15.52
N ASN A 359 -3.50 22.44 15.67
CA ASN A 359 -2.98 23.76 16.02
C ASN A 359 -1.92 24.28 15.05
N SER A 360 -2.15 24.18 13.75
CA SER A 360 -1.34 24.92 12.77
C SER A 360 -1.36 26.43 13.05
N GLY A 361 -0.41 27.16 12.48
CA GLY A 361 -0.44 28.63 12.53
C GLY A 361 -1.66 29.24 11.83
N ARG A 362 -1.85 30.55 12.07
CA ARG A 362 -3.03 31.33 11.65
C ARG A 362 -2.85 32.13 10.36
N GLN A 363 -1.67 32.07 9.73
CA GLN A 363 -1.46 32.77 8.47
C GLN A 363 -2.20 32.05 7.33
N ALA A 364 -2.47 32.80 6.26
CA ALA A 364 -3.06 32.22 5.05
C ALA A 364 -2.22 31.03 4.58
N TYR A 365 -2.89 29.91 4.30
CA TYR A 365 -2.29 28.66 3.83
C TYR A 365 -1.47 27.85 4.83
N HIS A 366 -1.38 28.24 6.11
CA HIS A 366 -0.89 27.31 7.13
C HIS A 366 -1.86 26.12 7.26
N ALA A 367 -1.33 24.93 7.46
CA ALA A 367 -2.12 23.70 7.44
C ALA A 367 -1.70 22.69 8.52
N GLY A 368 -2.63 21.80 8.86
CA GLY A 368 -2.32 20.60 9.61
C GLY A 368 -1.38 19.72 8.81
N ILE A 369 -1.81 19.30 7.61
CA ILE A 369 -0.97 18.52 6.69
C ILE A 369 -0.89 19.24 5.35
N LYS A 370 0.33 19.52 4.88
CA LYS A 370 0.60 20.20 3.61
C LYS A 370 1.47 19.35 2.69
N THR A 371 1.07 19.22 1.42
CA THR A 371 1.90 18.61 0.37
C THR A 371 2.47 19.67 -0.57
N LEU A 372 3.74 19.54 -0.96
CA LEU A 372 4.44 20.48 -1.84
C LEU A 372 5.09 19.82 -3.07
N SER A 373 4.96 18.51 -3.25
CA SER A 373 5.61 17.77 -4.34
C SER A 373 4.76 17.70 -5.61
N LEU A 374 5.34 18.11 -6.75
CA LEU A 374 4.72 18.08 -8.10
C LEU A 374 4.24 16.69 -8.54
N ASN A 375 5.02 15.68 -8.15
CA ASN A 375 4.77 14.27 -8.43
C ASN A 375 4.25 13.56 -7.18
N SER A 376 3.41 14.25 -6.39
CA SER A 376 2.82 13.73 -5.16
C SER A 376 2.32 12.29 -5.33
N ASN A 377 2.27 11.52 -4.25
CA ASN A 377 1.67 10.18 -4.21
C ASN A 377 1.38 9.89 -2.73
N VAL A 378 0.84 10.89 -2.03
CA VAL A 378 0.72 10.88 -0.58
C VAL A 378 -0.57 10.18 -0.19
N THR A 379 -0.49 9.33 0.83
CA THR A 379 -1.66 8.72 1.48
C THR A 379 -1.80 9.28 2.88
N ILE A 380 -2.94 9.90 3.16
CA ILE A 380 -3.35 10.35 4.49
C ILE A 380 -4.55 9.52 4.89
N GLU A 381 -4.40 8.68 5.91
CA GLU A 381 -5.47 7.79 6.37
C GLU A 381 -5.59 7.73 7.88
N ASP A 382 -6.75 7.32 8.39
CA ASP A 382 -7.02 7.10 9.82
C ASP A 382 -6.45 8.21 10.74
N THR A 383 -6.59 9.46 10.33
CA THR A 383 -6.02 10.62 11.02
C THR A 383 -7.14 11.58 11.44
N ARG A 384 -7.02 12.13 12.65
CA ARG A 384 -7.86 13.21 13.15
C ARG A 384 -7.16 14.54 12.89
N ILE A 385 -7.76 15.43 12.11
CA ILE A 385 -7.13 16.68 11.67
C ILE A 385 -8.01 17.84 12.14
N GLN A 386 -7.55 18.59 13.13
CA GLN A 386 -8.40 19.55 13.85
C GLN A 386 -7.72 20.84 14.27
N ASN A 387 -8.51 21.92 14.44
CA ASN A 387 -8.04 23.21 14.96
C ASN A 387 -6.93 23.84 14.11
N ASN A 388 -6.91 23.58 12.81
CA ASN A 388 -5.95 24.16 11.86
C ASN A 388 -6.60 25.26 11.02
N THR A 389 -5.78 26.12 10.41
CA THR A 389 -6.26 27.08 9.41
C THR A 389 -6.75 26.33 8.17
N ILE A 390 -5.96 25.38 7.67
CA ILE A 390 -6.42 24.40 6.69
C ILE A 390 -6.15 23.02 7.30
N GLY A 391 -7.14 22.13 7.35
CA GLY A 391 -6.90 20.77 7.83
C GLY A 391 -5.89 20.05 6.93
N VAL A 392 -6.29 19.81 5.68
CA VAL A 392 -5.42 19.21 4.65
C VAL A 392 -5.25 20.18 3.48
N TYR A 393 -4.00 20.55 3.17
CA TYR A 393 -3.65 21.32 1.99
C TYR A 393 -2.88 20.45 0.98
N LEU A 394 -3.58 20.03 -0.07
CA LEU A 394 -2.99 19.36 -1.23
C LEU A 394 -2.58 20.38 -2.28
N ASN A 395 -1.29 20.54 -2.51
CA ASN A 395 -0.77 21.45 -3.53
C ASN A 395 0.06 20.69 -4.58
N TYR A 396 -0.09 21.12 -5.84
CA TYR A 396 0.78 20.72 -6.95
C TYR A 396 0.82 19.20 -7.23
N ALA A 397 -0.28 18.57 -7.67
CA ALA A 397 -0.24 17.19 -8.18
C ALA A 397 -0.62 17.17 -9.67
N TYR A 398 0.37 16.99 -10.56
CA TYR A 398 0.18 17.00 -12.01
C TYR A 398 0.30 15.62 -12.66
N GLU A 399 -0.24 15.52 -13.88
CA GLU A 399 -0.08 14.38 -14.79
C GLU A 399 -0.50 13.02 -14.22
N THR A 400 0.48 12.24 -13.74
CA THR A 400 0.35 10.85 -13.28
C THR A 400 0.42 10.71 -11.77
N SER A 401 0.52 11.82 -11.03
CA SER A 401 0.44 11.83 -9.56
C SER A 401 -0.99 11.70 -9.06
N TRP A 402 -1.15 11.14 -7.87
CA TRP A 402 -2.41 11.08 -7.14
C TRP A 402 -2.18 11.43 -5.67
N ASN A 403 -3.25 11.76 -4.95
CA ASN A 403 -3.23 11.83 -3.49
C ASN A 403 -4.45 11.10 -2.96
N ILE A 404 -4.25 10.30 -1.92
CA ILE A 404 -5.32 9.53 -1.28
C ILE A 404 -5.55 10.13 0.10
N VAL A 405 -6.76 10.62 0.32
CA VAL A 405 -7.23 11.10 1.62
C VAL A 405 -8.42 10.23 1.99
N ARG A 406 -8.23 9.28 2.92
CA ARG A 406 -9.28 8.32 3.26
C ARG A 406 -9.48 8.07 4.74
N ASP A 407 -10.72 7.82 5.14
CA ASP A 407 -11.05 7.39 6.51
C ASP A 407 -10.56 8.34 7.62
N ASN A 408 -10.44 9.63 7.29
CA ASN A 408 -9.99 10.68 8.23
C ASN A 408 -11.16 11.40 8.89
N SER A 409 -10.91 12.00 10.05
CA SER A 409 -11.80 12.96 10.71
C SER A 409 -11.23 14.37 10.59
N ILE A 410 -11.70 15.15 9.63
CA ILE A 410 -11.21 16.51 9.32
C ILE A 410 -12.23 17.54 9.84
N ILE A 411 -12.00 18.03 11.06
CA ILE A 411 -13.02 18.76 11.82
C ILE A 411 -12.50 19.99 12.54
N HIS A 412 -13.35 20.99 12.77
CA HIS A 412 -12.99 22.21 13.52
C HIS A 412 -11.77 22.95 12.96
N ASN A 413 -11.58 22.90 11.64
CA ASN A 413 -10.58 23.73 10.95
C ASN A 413 -11.29 24.95 10.36
N VAL A 414 -10.54 26.00 9.96
CA VAL A 414 -11.16 27.09 9.21
C VAL A 414 -11.64 26.56 7.85
N LYS A 415 -10.76 25.87 7.12
CA LYS A 415 -11.13 25.04 5.96
C LYS A 415 -10.77 23.59 6.26
N GLY A 416 -11.70 22.67 6.00
CA GLY A 416 -11.44 21.23 6.18
C GLY A 416 -10.30 20.78 5.26
N MET A 417 -10.54 20.85 3.96
CA MET A 417 -9.53 20.52 2.94
C MET A 417 -9.49 21.55 1.83
N TYR A 418 -8.28 21.92 1.43
CA TYR A 418 -8.02 22.76 0.27
C TYR A 418 -7.10 22.04 -0.71
N ALA A 419 -7.56 21.84 -1.94
CA ALA A 419 -6.79 21.26 -3.02
C ALA A 419 -6.54 22.32 -4.10
N HIS A 420 -5.28 22.59 -4.43
CA HIS A 420 -4.88 23.58 -5.41
C HIS A 420 -3.94 22.96 -6.44
N TRP A 421 -4.36 22.93 -7.70
CA TRP A 421 -3.64 22.22 -8.78
C TRP A 421 -3.30 20.76 -8.41
N ALA A 422 -4.17 20.10 -7.67
CA ALA A 422 -4.00 18.70 -7.25
C ALA A 422 -4.98 17.81 -8.04
N ASN A 423 -4.48 17.17 -9.10
CA ASN A 423 -5.28 16.30 -9.95
C ASN A 423 -5.32 14.86 -9.42
N ASN A 424 -6.26 14.07 -9.95
CA ASN A 424 -6.39 12.63 -9.71
C ASN A 424 -6.54 12.26 -8.21
N GLY A 425 -7.03 13.18 -7.38
CA GLY A 425 -7.21 12.95 -5.95
C GLY A 425 -8.32 11.92 -5.67
N GLN A 426 -8.12 11.06 -4.67
CA GLN A 426 -9.12 10.14 -4.16
C GLN A 426 -9.46 10.53 -2.73
N ILE A 427 -10.68 11.04 -2.53
CA ILE A 427 -11.17 11.51 -1.24
C ILE A 427 -12.31 10.58 -0.84
N THR A 428 -12.05 9.64 0.06
CA THR A 428 -12.96 8.51 0.31
C THR A 428 -13.22 8.25 1.79
N GLY A 429 -14.48 8.04 2.19
CA GLY A 429 -14.80 7.58 3.56
C GLY A 429 -14.49 8.56 4.69
N ASN A 430 -14.13 9.82 4.38
CA ASN A 430 -13.78 10.81 5.40
C ASN A 430 -15.03 11.38 6.08
N THR A 431 -14.86 11.83 7.32
CA THR A 431 -15.79 12.73 8.02
C THR A 431 -15.21 14.14 8.01
N ILE A 432 -15.84 15.04 7.27
CA ILE A 432 -15.38 16.43 7.06
C ILE A 432 -16.47 17.36 7.59
N ALA A 433 -16.32 17.80 8.83
CA ALA A 433 -17.42 18.44 9.54
C ALA A 433 -17.02 19.55 10.50
N PHE A 434 -17.98 20.45 10.80
CA PHE A 434 -17.77 21.54 11.76
C PHE A 434 -16.59 22.45 11.41
N ASN A 435 -16.26 22.59 10.13
CA ASN A 435 -15.25 23.55 9.68
C ASN A 435 -15.89 24.93 9.50
N GLU A 436 -15.18 25.99 9.87
CA GLU A 436 -15.73 27.36 9.95
C GLU A 436 -16.22 27.86 8.59
N GLU A 437 -15.51 27.51 7.51
CA GLU A 437 -15.84 27.84 6.13
C GLU A 437 -16.24 26.58 5.34
N ASN A 438 -15.31 26.01 4.60
CA ASN A 438 -15.58 24.99 3.59
C ASN A 438 -15.18 23.62 4.12
N GLY A 439 -15.98 22.60 3.82
CA GLY A 439 -15.58 21.21 4.00
C GLY A 439 -14.46 20.85 3.04
N ILE A 440 -14.77 20.81 1.74
CA ILE A 440 -13.81 20.54 0.66
C ILE A 440 -13.80 21.71 -0.32
N GLU A 441 -12.65 22.34 -0.54
CA GLU A 441 -12.44 23.33 -1.60
C GLU A 441 -11.41 22.81 -2.60
N MET A 442 -11.79 22.72 -3.88
CA MET A 442 -10.90 22.32 -4.96
C MET A 442 -10.79 23.46 -5.98
N GLN A 443 -9.56 23.90 -6.23
CA GLN A 443 -9.23 24.93 -7.20
C GLN A 443 -8.29 24.38 -8.27
N CYS A 444 -8.65 24.58 -9.54
CA CYS A 444 -7.90 24.12 -10.69
C CYS A 444 -7.56 22.62 -10.66
N CYS A 445 -8.42 21.78 -10.06
CA CYS A 445 -8.19 20.35 -9.90
C CYS A 445 -8.97 19.54 -10.95
N ARG A 446 -8.41 18.43 -11.43
CA ARG A 446 -9.06 17.58 -12.45
C ARG A 446 -9.05 16.11 -12.09
N ASN A 447 -9.97 15.36 -12.71
CA ASN A 447 -10.05 13.90 -12.67
C ASN A 447 -10.06 13.30 -11.25
N SER A 448 -10.54 14.05 -10.25
CA SER A 448 -10.57 13.60 -8.85
C SER A 448 -11.90 12.94 -8.51
N TYR A 449 -11.88 12.02 -7.55
CA TYR A 449 -13.02 11.27 -7.07
C TYR A 449 -13.31 11.58 -5.60
N ILE A 450 -14.54 11.96 -5.30
CA ILE A 450 -15.05 12.18 -3.93
C ILE A 450 -16.13 11.14 -3.68
N THR A 451 -15.89 10.18 -2.79
CA THR A 451 -16.74 8.99 -2.62
C THR A 451 -17.02 8.61 -1.16
N GLY A 452 -18.27 8.32 -0.80
CA GLY A 452 -18.61 7.79 0.53
C GLY A 452 -18.33 8.70 1.73
N ASN A 453 -18.05 10.00 1.53
CA ASN A 453 -17.71 10.92 2.62
C ASN A 453 -18.95 11.43 3.37
N LEU A 454 -18.79 11.80 4.62
CA LEU A 454 -19.75 12.58 5.40
C LEU A 454 -19.24 14.01 5.45
N ILE A 455 -19.95 14.91 4.80
CA ILE A 455 -19.56 16.30 4.66
C ILE A 455 -20.68 17.13 5.29
N SER A 456 -20.51 17.48 6.56
CA SER A 456 -21.61 18.06 7.34
C SER A 456 -21.27 19.26 8.20
N ASP A 457 -22.25 20.11 8.44
CA ASP A 457 -22.13 21.19 9.43
C ASP A 457 -20.93 22.13 9.16
N ASN A 458 -20.56 22.32 7.89
CA ASN A 458 -19.54 23.31 7.49
C ASN A 458 -20.22 24.66 7.22
N GLY A 459 -19.56 25.75 7.63
CA GLY A 459 -20.19 27.07 7.72
C GLY A 459 -20.64 27.67 6.38
N VAL A 460 -19.96 27.32 5.27
CA VAL A 460 -20.28 27.84 3.93
C VAL A 460 -20.56 26.70 2.95
N TYR A 461 -19.53 26.10 2.36
CA TYR A 461 -19.71 25.06 1.34
C TYR A 461 -19.40 23.68 1.92
N GLY A 462 -20.25 22.69 1.63
CA GLY A 462 -19.88 21.29 1.82
C GLY A 462 -18.72 20.93 0.87
N ILE A 463 -18.98 21.08 -0.44
CA ILE A 463 -17.96 20.94 -1.49
C ILE A 463 -18.00 22.16 -2.41
N PHE A 464 -16.84 22.77 -2.64
CA PHE A 464 -16.67 23.90 -3.54
C PHE A 464 -15.65 23.60 -4.64
N LEU A 465 -16.12 23.52 -5.88
CA LEU A 465 -15.27 23.40 -7.07
C LEU A 465 -15.13 24.78 -7.72
N ARG A 466 -13.89 25.26 -7.93
CA ARG A 466 -13.65 26.58 -8.53
C ARG A 466 -12.45 26.64 -9.47
N GLY A 467 -12.40 27.68 -10.29
CA GLY A 467 -11.23 28.04 -11.09
C GLY A 467 -10.79 26.92 -12.05
N ALA A 468 -11.64 26.51 -12.97
CA ALA A 468 -11.38 25.41 -13.92
C ALA A 468 -11.11 24.05 -13.26
N SER A 469 -11.86 23.73 -12.20
CA SER A 469 -11.85 22.40 -11.59
C SER A 469 -12.74 21.44 -12.38
N ASP A 470 -12.16 20.81 -13.40
CA ASP A 470 -12.89 20.11 -14.46
C ASP A 470 -12.80 18.58 -14.37
N HIS A 471 -13.80 17.86 -14.88
CA HIS A 471 -13.80 16.38 -14.95
C HIS A 471 -13.68 15.66 -13.59
N ASN A 472 -14.09 16.30 -12.51
CA ASN A 472 -14.16 15.68 -11.19
C ASN A 472 -15.48 14.93 -11.02
N THR A 473 -15.45 13.85 -10.23
CA THR A 473 -16.58 12.98 -9.97
C THR A 473 -16.90 12.94 -8.48
N ILE A 474 -18.08 13.43 -8.11
CA ILE A 474 -18.63 13.37 -6.74
C ILE A 474 -19.72 12.31 -6.74
N THR A 475 -19.43 11.13 -6.19
CA THR A 475 -20.31 9.96 -6.36
C THR A 475 -20.29 8.95 -5.24
N GLY A 476 -21.09 7.89 -5.37
CA GLY A 476 -20.97 6.68 -4.55
C GLY A 476 -21.26 6.91 -3.06
N GLY A 477 -22.38 7.58 -2.75
CA GLY A 477 -22.91 7.62 -1.39
C GLY A 477 -22.34 8.69 -0.48
N ASN A 478 -21.83 9.82 -1.00
CA ASN A 478 -21.52 10.94 -0.12
C ASN A 478 -22.79 11.45 0.56
N VAL A 479 -22.70 11.72 1.87
CA VAL A 479 -23.74 12.38 2.67
C VAL A 479 -23.33 13.82 2.89
N ILE A 480 -23.98 14.74 2.17
CA ILE A 480 -23.68 16.18 2.19
C ILE A 480 -24.84 16.86 2.90
N ARG A 481 -24.65 17.29 4.15
CA ARG A 481 -25.77 17.74 4.99
C ARG A 481 -25.47 18.95 5.86
N GLN A 482 -26.49 19.74 6.17
CA GLN A 482 -26.38 20.84 7.16
C GLN A 482 -25.27 21.86 6.84
N ASN A 483 -24.92 22.03 5.56
CA ASN A 483 -24.05 23.11 5.10
C ASN A 483 -24.91 24.29 4.62
N ALA A 484 -24.35 25.50 4.57
CA ALA A 484 -25.07 26.61 3.96
C ALA A 484 -25.34 26.32 2.46
N ILE A 485 -24.34 25.81 1.74
CA ILE A 485 -24.49 25.31 0.38
C ILE A 485 -23.86 23.92 0.30
N GLY A 486 -24.62 22.91 -0.11
CA GLY A 486 -24.12 21.53 -0.20
C GLY A 486 -22.98 21.39 -1.21
N VAL A 487 -23.24 21.69 -2.49
CA VAL A 487 -22.23 21.71 -3.55
C VAL A 487 -22.29 23.02 -4.34
N GLN A 488 -21.17 23.74 -4.39
CA GLN A 488 -20.98 24.93 -5.23
C GLN A 488 -20.01 24.64 -6.37
N ILE A 489 -20.35 25.06 -7.59
CA ILE A 489 -19.47 24.91 -8.76
C ILE A 489 -19.31 26.24 -9.47
N ASN A 490 -18.09 26.76 -9.47
CA ASN A 490 -17.73 28.03 -10.09
C ASN A 490 -16.72 27.84 -11.22
N GLU A 491 -17.00 28.41 -12.39
CA GLU A 491 -16.07 28.54 -13.51
C GLU A 491 -15.38 27.21 -13.87
N SER A 492 -16.16 26.13 -13.90
CA SER A 492 -15.68 24.76 -14.02
C SER A 492 -16.58 23.97 -14.96
N LYS A 493 -16.06 22.91 -15.58
CA LYS A 493 -16.80 22.16 -16.59
C LYS A 493 -16.65 20.65 -16.49
N ARG A 494 -17.66 19.96 -17.04
CA ARG A 494 -17.65 18.49 -17.23
C ARG A 494 -17.48 17.70 -15.92
N ASN A 495 -17.95 18.24 -14.81
CA ASN A 495 -18.00 17.51 -13.54
C ASN A 495 -19.22 16.57 -13.52
N VAL A 496 -19.12 15.50 -12.75
CA VAL A 496 -20.20 14.52 -12.57
C VAL A 496 -20.59 14.47 -11.10
N ILE A 497 -21.85 14.79 -10.80
CA ILE A 497 -22.40 14.73 -9.45
C ILE A 497 -23.55 13.73 -9.50
N SER A 498 -23.30 12.54 -8.95
CA SER A 498 -24.28 11.45 -9.05
C SER A 498 -24.31 10.58 -7.82
N LYS A 499 -25.46 10.01 -7.47
CA LYS A 499 -25.57 9.06 -6.36
C LYS A 499 -25.09 9.61 -5.01
N ASN A 500 -25.41 10.86 -4.70
CA ASN A 500 -25.14 11.48 -3.41
C ASN A 500 -26.44 11.76 -2.65
N ASN A 501 -26.34 11.94 -1.33
CA ASN A 501 -27.42 12.32 -0.44
C ASN A 501 -27.25 13.79 -0.01
N PHE A 502 -28.10 14.67 -0.51
CA PHE A 502 -28.21 16.07 -0.07
C PHE A 502 -29.32 16.18 0.97
N ILE A 503 -28.98 16.59 2.19
CA ILE A 503 -29.91 16.57 3.33
C ILE A 503 -29.80 17.87 4.14
N ALA A 504 -30.89 18.59 4.37
CA ALA A 504 -30.97 19.74 5.27
C ALA A 504 -29.85 20.79 5.07
N ASN A 505 -29.40 20.98 3.82
CA ASN A 505 -28.55 22.13 3.49
C ASN A 505 -29.47 23.35 3.28
N ILE A 506 -28.97 24.57 3.52
CA ILE A 506 -29.80 25.76 3.25
C ILE A 506 -30.08 25.88 1.74
N ASP A 507 -29.06 25.63 0.92
CA ASP A 507 -29.17 25.35 -0.50
C ASP A 507 -28.43 24.05 -0.83
N HIS A 508 -29.06 23.11 -1.51
CA HIS A 508 -28.42 21.83 -1.81
C HIS A 508 -27.29 21.97 -2.83
N ALA A 509 -27.51 22.78 -3.87
CA ALA A 509 -26.54 22.94 -4.93
C ALA A 509 -26.77 24.21 -5.72
N SER A 510 -25.68 24.90 -6.05
CA SER A 510 -25.73 26.02 -6.98
C SER A 510 -24.45 26.16 -7.80
N PHE A 511 -24.49 27.03 -8.82
CA PHE A 511 -23.36 27.21 -9.71
C PHE A 511 -23.22 28.63 -10.28
N TYR A 512 -21.99 28.98 -10.67
CA TYR A 512 -21.66 30.16 -11.46
C TYR A 512 -20.75 29.77 -12.62
N ASN A 513 -21.15 30.04 -13.87
CA ASN A 513 -20.36 29.67 -15.06
C ASN A 513 -19.92 28.19 -15.07
N ALA A 514 -20.80 27.28 -14.63
CA ALA A 514 -20.54 25.85 -14.66
C ALA A 514 -21.18 25.21 -15.89
N PHE A 515 -20.36 24.63 -16.78
CA PHE A 515 -20.83 24.13 -18.07
C PHE A 515 -20.64 22.62 -18.19
N LEU A 516 -21.58 21.94 -18.86
CA LEU A 516 -21.51 20.48 -19.10
C LEU A 516 -21.39 19.64 -17.82
N THR A 517 -21.77 20.20 -16.67
CA THR A 517 -21.83 19.45 -15.42
C THR A 517 -23.07 18.58 -15.42
N THR A 518 -22.90 17.29 -15.12
CA THR A 518 -24.00 16.31 -15.11
C THR A 518 -24.45 16.05 -13.68
N TRP A 519 -25.75 16.21 -13.43
CA TRP A 519 -26.40 15.83 -12.18
C TRP A 519 -27.29 14.63 -12.43
N ARG A 520 -27.09 13.53 -11.68
CA ARG A 520 -27.86 12.31 -11.95
C ARG A 520 -28.02 11.42 -10.72
N ARG A 521 -29.26 11.02 -10.43
CA ARG A 521 -29.56 10.02 -9.38
C ARG A 521 -29.05 10.47 -8.01
N ASN A 522 -29.08 11.75 -7.72
CA ASN A 522 -28.87 12.23 -6.35
C ASN A 522 -30.19 12.18 -5.58
N TYR A 523 -30.12 12.01 -4.27
CA TYR A 523 -31.23 12.19 -3.35
C TYR A 523 -31.18 13.62 -2.79
N TRP A 524 -32.35 14.24 -2.68
CA TRP A 524 -32.55 15.61 -2.23
C TRP A 524 -33.76 15.57 -1.28
N ASP A 525 -33.61 15.97 -0.03
CA ASP A 525 -34.64 15.74 1.00
C ASP A 525 -35.81 16.72 0.92
N ASP A 526 -35.65 17.86 0.24
CA ASP A 526 -36.71 18.85 -0.01
C ASP A 526 -37.42 18.68 -1.37
N ARG A 527 -37.00 17.70 -2.18
CA ARG A 527 -37.47 17.52 -3.55
C ARG A 527 -38.94 17.10 -3.63
N ARG A 528 -39.65 17.72 -4.57
CA ARG A 528 -40.98 17.28 -5.01
C ARG A 528 -40.87 16.07 -5.96
N VAL A 529 -41.37 14.91 -5.53
CA VAL A 529 -41.18 13.58 -6.14
C VAL A 529 -41.47 13.49 -7.65
N PHE A 530 -42.35 14.34 -8.20
CA PHE A 530 -42.80 14.27 -9.59
C PHE A 530 -42.00 15.12 -10.60
N PHE A 531 -41.11 16.00 -10.13
CA PHE A 531 -40.35 16.89 -11.01
C PHE A 531 -38.85 16.60 -10.95
N PRO A 532 -38.09 16.90 -12.03
CA PRO A 532 -36.63 16.97 -11.95
C PRO A 532 -36.20 17.94 -10.84
N GLU A 533 -35.07 17.65 -10.20
CA GLU A 533 -34.49 18.64 -9.29
C GLU A 533 -33.89 19.79 -10.10
N VAL A 534 -34.12 21.03 -9.68
CA VAL A 534 -33.66 22.23 -10.40
C VAL A 534 -32.47 22.83 -9.67
N ILE A 535 -31.28 22.64 -10.23
CA ILE A 535 -30.07 23.27 -9.73
C ILE A 535 -30.02 24.67 -10.31
N ARG A 536 -30.04 25.69 -9.46
CA ARG A 536 -30.05 27.10 -9.89
C ARG A 536 -28.64 27.66 -9.93
N GLY A 537 -28.41 28.61 -10.84
CA GLY A 537 -27.12 29.27 -10.94
C GLY A 537 -27.15 30.47 -11.85
N THR A 538 -25.97 30.97 -12.19
CA THR A 538 -25.82 32.13 -13.07
C THR A 538 -24.73 31.91 -14.10
N ILE A 539 -24.85 32.60 -15.25
CA ILE A 539 -23.89 32.56 -16.35
C ILE A 539 -23.51 33.96 -16.83
N GLY A 540 -22.29 34.07 -17.36
CA GLY A 540 -21.71 35.30 -17.86
C GLY A 540 -21.35 36.30 -16.76
N LYS A 541 -20.57 37.32 -17.14
CA LYS A 541 -20.11 38.37 -16.20
C LYS A 541 -21.25 39.18 -15.58
N ARG A 542 -22.42 39.22 -16.23
CA ARG A 542 -23.62 39.91 -15.74
C ARG A 542 -24.53 39.01 -14.87
N GLN A 543 -24.08 37.80 -14.54
CA GLN A 543 -24.81 36.84 -13.70
C GLN A 543 -26.25 36.58 -14.17
N PHE A 544 -26.43 36.31 -15.47
CA PHE A 544 -27.74 35.95 -16.00
C PHE A 544 -28.22 34.66 -15.33
N PRO A 545 -29.46 34.61 -14.79
CA PRO A 545 -30.00 33.39 -14.20
C PRO A 545 -29.99 32.23 -15.19
N TRP A 546 -29.60 31.05 -14.72
CA TRP A 546 -29.55 29.82 -15.48
C TRP A 546 -29.96 28.63 -14.60
N ALA A 547 -30.25 27.49 -15.22
CA ALA A 547 -30.62 26.28 -14.51
C ALA A 547 -29.97 25.04 -15.14
N ASN A 548 -29.71 24.05 -14.29
CA ASN A 548 -29.35 22.69 -14.65
C ASN A 548 -30.31 21.74 -13.90
N PHE A 549 -30.34 20.46 -14.28
CA PHE A 549 -31.37 19.54 -13.80
C PHE A 549 -30.81 18.17 -13.47
N ASP A 550 -31.26 17.59 -12.35
CA ASP A 550 -31.20 16.15 -12.10
C ASP A 550 -32.53 15.50 -12.53
N TRP A 551 -32.57 15.05 -13.78
CA TRP A 551 -33.74 14.40 -14.38
C TRP A 551 -34.09 13.06 -13.74
N PHE A 552 -33.13 12.42 -13.05
CA PHE A 552 -33.27 11.06 -12.52
C PHE A 552 -33.03 11.00 -11.02
N ALA A 553 -33.35 12.07 -10.30
CA ALA A 553 -33.16 12.14 -8.87
C ALA A 553 -33.89 10.99 -8.14
N MET A 554 -33.26 10.51 -7.07
CA MET A 554 -33.68 9.33 -6.31
C MET A 554 -34.85 9.66 -5.36
N ARG A 555 -35.64 8.64 -5.02
CA ARG A 555 -36.77 8.76 -4.07
C ARG A 555 -36.40 8.48 -2.63
N LYS A 556 -35.28 7.81 -2.41
CA LYS A 556 -34.76 7.43 -1.10
C LYS A 556 -33.26 7.70 -1.07
N PRO A 557 -32.69 8.00 0.11
CA PRO A 557 -31.26 8.13 0.27
C PRO A 557 -30.55 6.82 -0.04
N PHE A 558 -29.28 6.91 -0.42
CA PHE A 558 -28.37 5.77 -0.48
C PHE A 558 -28.00 5.34 0.94
N ASP A 559 -28.06 4.03 1.22
CA ASP A 559 -27.52 3.46 2.45
C ASP A 559 -25.99 3.56 2.44
N ARG A 560 -25.41 3.74 3.62
CA ARG A 560 -23.99 4.01 3.81
C ARG A 560 -23.20 2.75 4.09
#